data_AF-A0A7X5FHR9-F1
#
_entry.id   AF-A0A7X5FHR9-F1
#
_cell.length_a   1.000
_cell.length_b   1.000
_cell.length_c   1.000
_cell.angle_alpha   90.00
_cell.angle_beta   90.00
_cell.angle_gamma   90.00
#
_symmetry.space_group_name_H-M   'P 1'
#
loop_
_entity.id
_entity.type
_entity.pdbx_description
1 polymer ?
#
loop_
_entity_poly.entity_id
_entity_poly.type
_entity_poly.pdbx_seq_one_letter_code
_entity_poly.pdbx_strand_id
1 'polypeptide(L)'
;MKTIQELNTKIWYRFIKVIFILLYVLCFVSVIGIAYTVTEPEFDKENSYIKCSNGRILSQDEYPFDSDYLIYSDDSEVKRVCTMDSPQHAEYLQEIRETAQWGVDNGKTEQEVVAAILKYKQQKFEDAGGYDMPKNYEFYPKYDPRNRTLFVGYTLGSGLIVLMFFELMRRIFYYIVLGTIWNK
;
A
#
# COMPACT_ATOMS: atom_id res chain seq x y z
N MET A 1 22.38 50.59 -23.50
CA MET A 1 22.25 49.23 -22.92
C MET A 1 20.99 49.22 -22.07
N LYS A 2 19.90 48.54 -22.48
CA LYS A 2 18.71 48.48 -21.62
C LYS A 2 19.05 47.67 -20.39
N THR A 3 18.99 48.29 -19.22
CA THR A 3 19.42 47.68 -17.95
C THR A 3 18.28 46.84 -17.35
N ILE A 4 18.60 45.96 -16.41
CA ILE A 4 17.59 45.19 -15.64
C ILE A 4 16.54 46.13 -14.99
N GLN A 5 16.91 47.37 -14.70
CA GLN A 5 15.99 48.42 -14.23
C GLN A 5 14.87 48.73 -15.24
N GLU A 6 15.15 48.78 -16.54
CA GLU A 6 14.13 49.02 -17.57
C GLU A 6 13.17 47.85 -17.76
N LEU A 7 13.62 46.61 -17.52
CA LEU A 7 12.71 45.46 -17.51
C LEU A 7 11.79 45.52 -16.28
N ASN A 8 12.34 45.86 -15.11
CA ASN A 8 11.62 45.94 -13.85
C ASN A 8 10.52 47.02 -13.82
N THR A 9 10.51 47.99 -14.73
CA THR A 9 9.40 48.95 -14.85
C THR A 9 8.23 48.40 -15.64
N LYS A 10 8.43 47.34 -16.44
CA LYS A 10 7.36 46.76 -17.27
C LYS A 10 6.48 45.81 -16.46
N ILE A 11 5.17 46.05 -16.50
CA ILE A 11 4.16 45.27 -15.77
C ILE A 11 4.19 43.79 -16.17
N TRP A 12 4.30 43.48 -17.47
CA TRP A 12 4.34 42.09 -17.96
C TRP A 12 5.53 41.29 -17.38
N TYR A 13 6.68 41.94 -17.20
CA TYR A 13 7.86 41.28 -16.65
C TYR A 13 7.71 41.00 -15.14
N ARG A 14 7.07 41.92 -14.40
CA ARG A 14 6.70 41.68 -13.00
C ARG A 14 5.73 40.52 -12.85
N PHE A 15 4.74 40.42 -13.74
CA PHE A 15 3.78 39.32 -13.74
C PHE A 15 4.45 37.96 -14.01
N ILE A 16 5.35 37.89 -15.00
CA ILE A 16 6.12 36.66 -15.26
C ILE A 16 6.97 36.25 -14.05
N LYS A 17 7.57 37.19 -13.33
CA LYS A 17 8.30 36.87 -12.09
C LYS A 17 7.40 36.22 -11.04
N VAL A 18 6.19 36.75 -10.85
CA VAL A 18 5.24 36.18 -9.90
C VAL A 18 4.85 34.76 -10.30
N ILE A 19 4.49 34.54 -11.57
CA ILE A 19 4.20 33.19 -12.07
C ILE A 19 5.39 32.26 -11.88
N PHE A 20 6.59 32.72 -12.18
CA PHE A 20 7.80 31.92 -12.03
C PHE A 20 8.04 31.49 -10.58
N ILE A 21 7.83 32.38 -9.61
CA ILE A 21 7.91 32.06 -8.18
C ILE A 21 6.80 31.09 -7.77
N LEU A 22 5.58 31.28 -8.24
CA LEU A 22 4.46 30.37 -7.95
C LEU A 22 4.73 28.95 -8.47
N LEU A 23 5.25 28.83 -9.70
CA LEU A 23 5.63 27.55 -10.29
C LEU A 23 6.76 26.90 -9.50
N TYR A 24 7.76 27.68 -9.07
CA TYR A 24 8.85 27.19 -8.23
C TYR A 24 8.32 26.61 -6.91
N VAL A 25 7.45 27.35 -6.21
CA VAL A 25 6.83 26.89 -4.96
C VAL A 25 5.99 25.64 -5.19
N LEU A 26 5.20 25.60 -6.25
CA LEU A 26 4.37 24.44 -6.59
C LEU A 26 5.22 23.19 -6.87
N CYS A 27 6.31 23.33 -7.64
CA CYS A 27 7.26 22.24 -7.87
C CYS A 27 7.95 21.78 -6.57
N PHE A 28 8.27 22.71 -5.67
CA PHE A 28 8.92 22.35 -4.41
C PHE A 28 7.95 21.56 -3.49
N VAL A 29 6.70 22.00 -3.40
CA VAL A 29 5.65 21.30 -2.64
C VAL A 29 5.36 19.92 -3.24
N SER A 30 5.27 19.80 -4.57
CA SER A 30 5.05 18.50 -5.21
C SER A 30 6.19 17.53 -4.96
N VAL A 31 7.43 18.01 -4.98
CA VAL A 31 8.62 17.21 -4.64
C VAL A 31 8.56 16.68 -3.20
N ILE A 32 8.18 17.52 -2.23
CA ILE A 32 7.99 17.06 -0.84
C ILE A 32 6.89 16.01 -0.77
N GLY A 33 5.77 16.22 -1.48
CA GLY A 33 4.67 15.26 -1.54
C GLY A 33 5.11 13.91 -2.11
N ILE A 34 5.87 13.91 -3.21
CA ILE A 34 6.41 12.68 -3.82
C ILE A 34 7.39 11.99 -2.86
N ALA A 35 8.30 12.74 -2.23
CA ALA A 35 9.20 12.16 -1.23
C ALA A 35 8.43 11.55 -0.06
N TYR A 36 7.29 12.16 0.32
CA TYR A 36 6.42 11.66 1.37
C TYR A 36 5.75 10.34 0.99
N THR A 37 5.30 10.16 -0.25
CA THR A 37 4.68 8.90 -0.70
C THR A 37 5.70 7.80 -0.94
N VAL A 38 6.88 8.13 -1.49
CA VAL A 38 7.96 7.15 -1.76
C VAL A 38 8.58 6.60 -0.47
N THR A 39 8.50 7.36 0.63
CA THR A 39 9.01 6.95 1.94
C THR A 39 7.88 6.60 2.90
N GLU A 40 6.76 6.11 2.39
CA GLU A 40 5.69 5.61 3.23
C GLU A 40 6.19 4.49 4.17
N PRO A 41 5.65 4.40 5.40
CA PRO A 41 5.91 3.27 6.28
C PRO A 41 5.61 1.96 5.57
N GLU A 42 6.58 1.05 5.54
CA GLU A 42 6.40 -0.26 4.92
C GLU A 42 5.70 -1.20 5.92
N PHE A 43 4.78 -2.01 5.40
CA PHE A 43 4.10 -3.02 6.21
C PHE A 43 5.08 -4.13 6.56
N ASP A 44 5.31 -4.35 7.86
CA ASP A 44 6.23 -5.35 8.36
C ASP A 44 5.52 -6.70 8.41
N LYS A 45 5.68 -7.47 7.34
CA LYS A 45 5.06 -8.78 7.17
C LYS A 45 5.53 -9.82 8.18
N GLU A 46 6.77 -9.71 8.67
CA GLU A 46 7.35 -10.70 9.58
C GLU A 46 6.84 -10.51 11.02
N ASN A 47 6.61 -9.26 11.43
CA ASN A 47 6.16 -8.96 12.79
C ASN A 47 4.66 -8.63 12.90
N SER A 48 3.95 -8.60 11.77
CA SER A 48 2.49 -8.50 11.75
C SER A 48 1.86 -9.88 11.84
N TYR A 49 0.70 -9.97 12.49
CA TYR A 49 -0.02 -11.23 12.63
C TYR A 49 -1.50 -11.01 12.89
N ILE A 50 -2.27 -12.07 12.67
CA ILE A 50 -3.70 -12.13 13.01
C ILE A 50 -3.86 -12.98 14.26
N LYS A 51 -4.55 -12.45 15.27
CA LYS A 51 -4.90 -13.21 16.47
C LYS A 51 -6.37 -13.59 16.43
N CYS A 52 -6.64 -14.88 16.27
CA CYS A 52 -7.99 -15.42 16.34
C CYS A 52 -8.53 -15.35 17.78
N SER A 53 -9.85 -15.27 17.95
CA SER A 53 -10.50 -15.21 19.26
C SER A 53 -10.29 -16.49 20.10
N ASN A 54 -9.96 -17.62 19.46
CA ASN A 54 -9.55 -18.86 20.13
C ASN A 54 -8.10 -18.84 20.66
N GLY A 55 -7.35 -17.76 20.42
CA GLY A 55 -5.96 -17.61 20.85
C GLY A 55 -4.91 -18.05 19.83
N ARG A 56 -5.30 -18.63 18.68
CA ARG A 56 -4.38 -18.95 17.58
C ARG A 56 -3.82 -17.66 16.97
N ILE A 57 -2.56 -17.74 16.54
CA ILE A 57 -1.89 -16.68 15.81
C ILE A 57 -1.66 -17.18 14.38
N LEU A 58 -2.15 -16.45 13.38
CA LEU A 58 -1.84 -16.68 11.98
C LEU A 58 -0.69 -15.73 11.60
N SER A 59 0.45 -16.31 11.24
CA SER A 59 1.58 -15.59 10.67
C SER A 59 1.43 -15.46 9.15
N GLN A 60 2.32 -14.67 8.55
CA GLN A 60 2.38 -14.48 7.10
C GLN A 60 2.53 -15.79 6.30
N ASP A 61 3.23 -16.79 6.86
CA ASP A 61 3.44 -18.09 6.22
C ASP A 61 2.14 -18.92 6.12
N GLU A 62 1.23 -18.73 7.09
CA GLU A 62 -0.04 -19.44 7.14
C GLU A 62 -1.13 -18.71 6.35
N TYR A 63 -1.11 -17.38 6.38
CA TYR A 63 -2.06 -16.55 5.64
C TYR A 63 -1.36 -15.27 5.15
N PRO A 64 -1.13 -15.11 3.84
CA PRO A 64 -0.47 -13.91 3.33
C PRO A 64 -1.41 -12.71 3.38
N PHE A 65 -0.99 -11.65 4.06
CA PHE A 65 -1.67 -10.35 4.08
C PHE A 65 -0.67 -9.21 3.83
N ASP A 66 -1.16 -8.09 3.29
CA ASP A 66 -0.31 -6.96 2.88
C ASP A 66 -0.58 -5.66 3.65
N SER A 67 -1.68 -5.58 4.40
CA SER A 67 -2.02 -4.42 5.22
C SER A 67 -3.07 -4.74 6.28
N ASP A 68 -3.40 -3.75 7.12
CA ASP A 68 -4.54 -3.76 8.04
C ASP A 68 -5.91 -3.72 7.34
N TYR A 69 -5.92 -3.40 6.05
CA TYR A 69 -7.09 -3.50 5.19
C TYR A 69 -7.14 -4.88 4.52
N LEU A 70 -7.99 -5.75 5.06
CA LEU A 70 -8.40 -6.96 4.39
C LEU A 70 -9.55 -6.64 3.43
N ILE A 71 -9.44 -7.09 2.18
CA ILE A 71 -10.55 -7.02 1.22
C ILE A 71 -11.64 -8.02 1.70
N TYR A 72 -12.89 -7.83 1.28
CA TYR A 72 -14.02 -8.66 1.71
C TYR A 72 -13.78 -10.18 1.54
N SER A 73 -13.09 -10.59 0.47
CA SER A 73 -12.68 -11.99 0.26
C SER A 73 -11.78 -12.48 1.39
N ASP A 74 -10.80 -11.67 1.76
CA ASP A 74 -9.75 -12.03 2.69
C ASP A 74 -10.31 -12.08 4.11
N ASP A 75 -11.19 -11.14 4.46
CA ASP A 75 -11.93 -11.16 5.74
C ASP A 75 -12.73 -12.46 5.93
N SER A 76 -13.45 -12.90 4.90
CA SER A 76 -14.23 -14.14 4.97
C SER A 76 -13.37 -15.38 5.14
N GLU A 77 -12.20 -15.40 4.51
CA GLU A 77 -11.26 -16.51 4.60
C GLU A 77 -10.55 -16.53 5.95
N VAL A 78 -10.11 -15.39 6.46
CA VAL A 78 -9.54 -15.27 7.82
C VAL A 78 -10.57 -15.71 8.86
N LYS A 79 -11.83 -15.29 8.73
CA LYS A 79 -12.92 -15.75 9.60
C LYS A 79 -13.05 -17.26 9.56
N ARG A 80 -13.06 -17.85 8.36
CA ARG A 80 -13.13 -19.31 8.18
C ARG A 80 -11.97 -20.01 8.87
N VAL A 81 -10.74 -19.55 8.64
CA VAL A 81 -9.52 -20.17 9.22
C VAL A 81 -9.54 -20.04 10.76
N CYS A 82 -9.91 -18.88 11.29
CA CYS A 82 -10.01 -18.65 12.73
C CYS A 82 -11.18 -19.40 13.40
N THR A 83 -12.27 -19.69 12.67
CA THR A 83 -13.39 -20.50 13.17
C THR A 83 -13.03 -21.98 13.15
N MET A 84 -12.24 -22.40 12.15
CA MET A 84 -11.89 -23.80 11.99
C MET A 84 -11.27 -24.34 13.27
N ASP A 85 -10.23 -23.75 13.87
CA ASP A 85 -9.52 -24.25 15.07
C ASP A 85 -10.18 -24.04 16.46
N SER A 86 -11.50 -23.91 16.54
CA SER A 86 -12.24 -23.93 17.83
C SER A 86 -12.10 -25.31 18.53
N PRO A 87 -12.43 -25.51 19.82
CA PRO A 87 -12.64 -26.86 20.37
C PRO A 87 -13.59 -27.74 19.53
N GLN A 88 -14.51 -27.09 18.80
CA GLN A 88 -15.36 -27.71 17.76
C GLN A 88 -14.55 -28.22 16.54
N HIS A 89 -13.30 -27.78 16.34
CA HIS A 89 -12.40 -28.26 15.29
C HIS A 89 -11.91 -29.68 15.51
N ALA A 90 -11.64 -30.05 16.76
CA ALA A 90 -11.12 -31.38 17.06
C ALA A 90 -12.15 -32.44 16.63
N GLU A 91 -13.43 -32.17 16.92
CA GLU A 91 -14.58 -32.92 16.43
C GLU A 91 -14.67 -32.88 14.90
N TYR A 92 -14.53 -31.70 14.29
CA TYR A 92 -14.53 -31.54 12.83
C TYR A 92 -13.39 -32.29 12.10
N LEU A 93 -12.17 -32.30 12.65
CA LEU A 93 -11.03 -33.05 12.11
C LEU A 93 -11.25 -34.56 12.25
N GLN A 94 -11.89 -34.98 13.34
CA GLN A 94 -12.31 -36.36 13.52
C GLN A 94 -13.37 -36.75 12.49
N GLU A 95 -14.39 -35.93 12.27
CA GLU A 95 -15.42 -36.14 11.22
C GLU A 95 -14.81 -36.19 9.80
N ILE A 96 -13.78 -35.37 9.51
CA ILE A 96 -13.04 -35.45 8.24
C ILE A 96 -12.28 -36.77 8.11
N ARG A 97 -11.62 -37.24 9.18
CA ARG A 97 -10.93 -38.54 9.18
C ARG A 97 -11.90 -39.68 8.98
N GLU A 98 -13.05 -39.64 9.63
CA GLU A 98 -14.12 -40.64 9.48
C GLU A 98 -14.67 -40.64 8.05
N THR A 99 -14.84 -39.46 7.44
CA THR A 99 -15.24 -39.34 6.03
C THR A 99 -14.19 -39.91 5.08
N ALA A 100 -12.91 -39.65 5.35
CA ALA A 100 -11.81 -40.21 4.59
C ALA A 100 -11.76 -41.74 4.70
N GLN A 101 -11.90 -42.26 5.92
CA GLN A 101 -11.90 -43.69 6.21
C GLN A 101 -13.09 -44.40 5.54
N TRP A 102 -14.29 -43.82 5.62
CA TRP A 102 -15.46 -44.32 4.89
C TRP A 102 -15.20 -44.44 3.39
N GLY A 103 -14.52 -43.45 2.80
CA GLY A 103 -14.14 -43.48 1.40
C GLY A 103 -13.23 -44.66 1.04
N VAL A 104 -12.21 -44.89 1.87
CA VAL A 104 -11.29 -46.03 1.74
C VAL A 104 -12.05 -47.35 1.87
N ASP A 105 -12.88 -47.48 2.89
CA ASP A 105 -13.63 -48.71 3.20
C ASP A 105 -14.66 -49.07 2.11
N ASN A 106 -15.14 -48.06 1.35
CA ASN A 106 -16.10 -48.24 0.26
C ASN A 106 -15.45 -48.23 -1.14
N GLY A 107 -14.12 -48.34 -1.22
CA GLY A 107 -13.39 -48.43 -2.49
C GLY A 107 -13.50 -47.18 -3.36
N LYS A 108 -13.69 -46.01 -2.75
CA LYS A 108 -13.73 -44.72 -3.45
C LYS A 108 -12.34 -44.31 -3.92
N THR A 109 -12.31 -43.60 -5.04
CA THR A 109 -11.09 -42.96 -5.52
C THR A 109 -10.71 -41.77 -4.64
N GLU A 110 -9.42 -41.44 -4.60
CA GLU A 110 -8.91 -40.28 -3.85
C GLU A 110 -9.65 -38.99 -4.20
N GLN A 111 -9.97 -38.79 -5.49
CA GLN A 111 -10.71 -37.62 -5.97
C GLN A 111 -12.14 -37.56 -5.42
N GLU A 112 -12.84 -38.70 -5.34
CA GLU A 112 -14.19 -38.76 -4.76
C GLU A 112 -14.17 -38.46 -3.25
N VAL A 113 -13.13 -38.93 -2.54
CA VAL A 113 -12.95 -38.65 -1.11
C VAL A 113 -12.64 -37.19 -0.87
N VAL A 114 -11.74 -36.60 -1.66
CA VAL A 114 -11.42 -35.16 -1.58
C VAL A 114 -12.67 -34.31 -1.89
N ALA A 115 -13.46 -34.67 -2.90
CA ALA A 115 -14.70 -33.97 -3.22
C ALA A 115 -15.73 -34.04 -2.08
N ALA A 116 -15.88 -35.19 -1.44
CA ALA A 116 -16.77 -35.38 -0.29
C ALA A 116 -16.32 -34.52 0.91
N ILE A 117 -15.01 -34.51 1.21
CA ILE A 117 -14.44 -33.68 2.26
C ILE A 117 -14.71 -32.21 1.96
N LEU A 118 -14.38 -31.72 0.74
CA LEU A 118 -14.59 -30.32 0.37
C LEU A 118 -16.05 -29.89 0.48
N LYS A 119 -17.00 -30.75 0.07
CA LYS A 119 -18.44 -30.49 0.20
C LYS A 119 -18.84 -30.36 1.67
N TYR A 120 -18.35 -31.25 2.52
CA TYR A 120 -18.58 -31.19 3.97
C TYR A 120 -17.99 -29.91 4.60
N LYS A 121 -16.76 -29.53 4.22
CA LYS A 121 -16.14 -28.27 4.68
C LYS A 121 -17.00 -27.06 4.32
N GLN A 122 -17.51 -27.01 3.09
CA GLN A 122 -18.36 -25.93 2.59
C GLN A 122 -19.68 -25.86 3.37
N GLN A 123 -20.32 -27.00 3.62
CA GLN A 123 -21.58 -27.05 4.38
C GLN A 123 -21.41 -26.55 5.81
N LYS A 124 -20.37 -26.99 6.52
CA LYS A 124 -20.08 -26.48 7.88
C LYS A 124 -19.78 -24.99 7.91
N PHE A 125 -19.13 -24.46 6.87
CA PHE A 125 -18.90 -23.02 6.73
C PHE A 125 -20.21 -22.24 6.56
N GLU A 126 -21.13 -22.74 5.74
CA GLU A 126 -22.45 -22.16 5.56
C GLU A 126 -23.30 -22.22 6.84
N ASP A 127 -23.30 -23.37 7.54
CA ASP A 127 -24.01 -23.54 8.81
C ASP A 127 -23.50 -22.59 9.92
N ALA A 128 -22.20 -22.23 9.88
CA ALA A 128 -21.59 -21.27 10.78
C ALA A 128 -21.96 -19.80 10.47
N GLY A 129 -22.72 -19.55 9.40
CA GLY A 129 -23.11 -18.20 8.95
C GLY A 129 -22.37 -17.73 7.70
N GLY A 130 -21.52 -18.57 7.10
CA GLY A 130 -20.84 -18.29 5.84
C GLY A 130 -20.08 -16.95 5.83
N TYR A 131 -20.33 -16.13 4.80
CA TYR A 131 -19.69 -14.83 4.64
C TYR A 131 -20.17 -13.77 5.66
N ASP A 132 -21.32 -13.99 6.31
CA ASP A 132 -21.91 -13.08 7.30
C ASP A 132 -21.46 -13.38 8.74
N MET A 133 -20.46 -14.26 8.91
CA MET A 133 -19.91 -14.58 10.23
C MET A 133 -19.41 -13.33 10.98
N PRO A 134 -19.63 -13.26 12.30
CA PRO A 134 -19.07 -12.19 13.12
C PRO A 134 -17.54 -12.26 13.09
N LYS A 135 -16.90 -11.09 13.21
CA LYS A 135 -15.45 -11.01 13.29
C LYS A 135 -14.95 -11.77 14.53
N ASN A 136 -14.12 -12.77 14.31
CA ASN A 136 -13.57 -13.69 15.31
C ASN A 136 -12.03 -13.62 15.37
N TYR A 137 -11.49 -12.46 14.99
CA TYR A 137 -10.06 -12.22 14.97
C TYR A 137 -9.75 -10.74 15.18
N GLU A 138 -8.54 -10.45 15.61
CA GLU A 138 -7.96 -9.12 15.72
C GLU A 138 -6.68 -9.04 14.88
N PHE A 139 -6.53 -7.94 14.15
CA PHE A 139 -5.35 -7.69 13.34
C PHE A 139 -4.33 -6.89 14.16
N TYR A 140 -3.08 -7.34 14.17
CA TYR A 140 -1.98 -6.65 14.85
C TYR A 140 -0.95 -6.21 13.81
N PRO A 141 -1.19 -5.07 13.12
CA PRO A 141 -0.27 -4.56 12.13
C PRO A 141 0.97 -3.99 12.80
N LYS A 142 2.14 -4.29 12.23
CA LYS A 142 3.35 -3.52 12.45
C LYS A 142 3.77 -2.85 11.16
N TYR A 143 4.21 -1.61 11.30
CA TYR A 143 4.78 -0.84 10.21
C TYR A 143 6.18 -0.43 10.61
N ASP A 144 7.11 -0.62 9.70
CA ASP A 144 8.43 -0.04 9.86
C ASP A 144 8.31 1.48 9.79
N PRO A 145 8.95 2.19 10.73
CA PRO A 145 8.87 3.64 10.74
C PRO A 145 9.44 4.19 9.42
N ARG A 146 8.77 5.21 8.89
CA ARG A 146 9.25 5.97 7.72
C ARG A 146 10.75 6.22 7.82
N ASN A 147 11.47 5.83 6.78
CA ASN A 147 12.90 6.05 6.68
C ASN A 147 13.19 7.56 6.54
N ARG A 148 13.40 8.22 7.68
CA ARG A 148 13.62 9.68 7.75
C ARG A 148 14.87 10.12 6.98
N THR A 149 15.91 9.28 6.98
CA THR A 149 17.16 9.55 6.28
C THR A 149 16.94 9.59 4.78
N LEU A 150 16.22 8.58 4.24
CA LEU A 150 15.84 8.57 2.83
C LEU A 150 14.91 9.74 2.50
N PHE A 151 13.92 10.05 3.34
CA PHE A 151 13.00 11.17 3.11
C PHE A 151 13.73 12.51 3.00
N VAL A 152 14.64 12.79 3.94
CA VAL A 152 15.45 14.01 3.92
C VAL A 152 16.39 14.01 2.71
N GLY A 153 17.02 12.88 2.41
CA GLY A 153 17.91 12.72 1.26
C GLY A 153 17.22 12.99 -0.06
N TYR A 154 16.04 12.39 -0.29
CA TYR A 154 15.20 12.67 -1.46
C TYR A 154 14.85 14.14 -1.50
N THR A 155 14.25 14.70 -0.45
CA THR A 155 13.78 16.09 -0.42
C THR A 155 14.89 17.10 -0.75
N LEU A 156 16.07 16.94 -0.15
CA LEU A 156 17.22 17.83 -0.40
C LEU A 156 17.77 17.62 -1.81
N GLY A 157 17.94 16.37 -2.24
CA GLY A 157 18.46 16.04 -3.57
C GLY A 157 17.58 16.56 -4.70
N SER A 158 16.28 16.28 -4.67
CA SER A 158 15.33 16.79 -5.64
C SER A 158 15.13 18.31 -5.52
N GLY A 159 15.20 18.86 -4.30
CA GLY A 159 15.18 20.31 -4.09
C GLY A 159 16.34 21.02 -4.80
N LEU A 160 17.55 20.46 -4.73
CA LEU A 160 18.71 20.97 -5.48
C LEU A 160 18.50 20.88 -6.99
N ILE A 161 17.93 19.78 -7.49
CA ILE A 161 17.63 19.63 -8.93
C ILE A 161 16.62 20.68 -9.39
N VAL A 162 15.54 20.91 -8.62
CA VAL A 162 14.55 21.96 -8.91
C VAL A 162 15.22 23.34 -8.90
N LEU A 163 16.04 23.64 -7.89
CA LEU A 163 16.79 24.89 -7.82
C LEU A 163 17.66 25.11 -9.07
N MET A 164 18.44 24.10 -9.47
CA MET A 164 19.28 24.19 -10.67
C MET A 164 18.46 24.39 -11.94
N PHE A 165 17.33 23.68 -12.08
CA PHE A 165 16.45 23.81 -13.23
C PHE A 165 15.86 25.23 -13.34
N PHE A 166 15.36 25.79 -12.24
CA PHE A 166 14.81 27.15 -12.25
C PHE A 166 15.91 28.20 -12.46
N GLU A 167 17.11 28.01 -11.90
CA GLU A 167 18.27 28.85 -12.19
C GLU A 167 18.65 28.85 -13.68
N LEU A 168 18.63 27.67 -14.32
CA LEU A 168 18.87 27.52 -15.75
C LEU A 168 17.78 28.24 -16.57
N MET A 169 16.51 28.01 -16.27
CA MET A 169 15.38 28.67 -16.92
C MET A 169 15.47 30.20 -16.81
N ARG A 170 15.84 30.69 -15.62
CA ARG A 170 16.06 32.11 -15.37
C ARG A 170 17.18 32.66 -16.25
N ARG A 171 18.32 31.95 -16.36
CA ARG A 171 19.44 32.35 -17.24
C ARG A 171 19.02 32.37 -18.72
N ILE A 172 18.35 31.33 -19.21
CA ILE A 172 17.86 31.25 -20.59
C ILE A 172 16.91 32.41 -20.90
N PHE A 173 15.95 32.69 -20.02
CA PHE A 173 15.04 33.82 -20.17
C PHE A 173 15.80 35.14 -20.29
N TYR A 174 16.81 35.37 -19.43
CA TYR A 174 17.63 36.57 -19.52
C TYR A 174 18.41 36.64 -20.84
N TYR A 175 18.99 35.55 -21.32
CA TYR A 175 19.68 35.52 -22.61
C TYR A 175 18.74 35.83 -23.78
N ILE A 176 17.55 35.24 -23.82
CA ILE A 176 16.58 35.50 -24.89
C ILE A 176 16.14 36.95 -24.87
N VAL A 177 15.77 37.48 -23.70
CA VAL A 177 15.25 38.85 -23.58
C VAL A 177 16.36 39.89 -23.81
N LEU A 178 17.58 39.66 -23.35
CA LEU A 178 18.72 40.56 -23.62
C LEU A 178 19.20 40.46 -25.07
N GLY A 179 19.23 39.25 -25.65
CA GLY A 179 19.61 39.03 -27.05
C GLY A 179 18.62 39.65 -28.03
N THR A 180 17.32 39.59 -27.75
CA THR A 180 16.30 40.29 -28.54
C THR A 180 16.35 41.81 -28.41
N ILE A 181 16.96 42.34 -27.35
CA ILE A 181 17.18 43.79 -27.17
C ILE A 181 18.42 44.26 -27.95
N TRP A 182 19.42 43.41 -28.18
CA TRP A 182 20.64 43.76 -28.91
C TRP A 182 20.49 43.70 -30.44
N ASN A 183 19.55 42.91 -30.96
CA ASN A 183 19.25 42.81 -32.39
C ASN A 183 18.22 43.84 -32.91
N LYS A 184 17.92 44.89 -32.13
CA LYS A 184 17.09 46.04 -32.52
C LYS A 184 17.82 47.34 -32.23
#